data_AF-A0A951RBT1-F1
#
_entry.id   AF-A0A951RBT1-F1
#
_cell.length_a   1.000
_cell.length_b   1.000
_cell.length_c   1.000
_cell.angle_alpha   90.00
_cell.angle_beta   90.00
_cell.angle_gamma   90.00
#
_symmetry.space_group_name_H-M   'P 1'
#
loop_
_entity.id
_entity.type
_entity.pdbx_description
1 polymer ?
#
loop_
_entity_poly.entity_id
_entity_poly.type
_entity_poly.pdbx_seq_one_letter_code
_entity_poly.pdbx_strand_id
1 'polypeptide(L)'
;MDTTTVKKTYYEIAANLHERRILDAIEKIRILISVSGKEYFSDQLEQQSVMYENILKHSFSAVKDPEREKVFFFLIKNLLEMADELQESILTEKDPGNIFSLKRQLERSRRIERREALAYLESLTYDTELAGILQGIKIGEDKTMVSREDALVKVFNIIWLTDKYSESEMELLNGACESEKLPWHDKSLIVSALTLSLLRYFDTNKFSLLFGFVKAHEEYVWQRAMIGLFLGFLKYNDRFYLYPVLKEQTLELLNFHNIEKNIEALLVQFTKTRETESVSKKWKEEILPRMMKLRPKIEEKLDLENIFKDEFGEDKNPDWETVFEDAPDFLDKLQEFTEMQMEGMDVFMSAFSQLKNFPFFQKISNWFVPFYHENQSIQPYLKGSGDGVDLTPMVQKLEQTHFMCNSDKYSFCINLGMIPEQQKNMMMNMASAEMDSVSEVEKGDELINEFSKIKSLYTQYFQDLYRFYKLHPWRNEFDDVFLMEPDVFENPFLGKLLADPKTIRNI
;
A
#
# COMPACT_ATOMS: atom_id res chain seq x y z
N MET A 1 21.80 -21.29 -12.94
CA MET A 1 21.55 -19.84 -12.78
C MET A 1 20.75 -19.66 -11.50
N ASP A 2 21.24 -18.85 -10.56
CA ASP A 2 20.51 -18.53 -9.32
C ASP A 2 19.41 -17.48 -9.60
N THR A 3 18.50 -17.26 -8.65
CA THR A 3 17.35 -16.36 -8.84
C THR A 3 17.75 -14.90 -8.97
N THR A 4 18.83 -14.48 -8.32
CA THR A 4 19.40 -13.14 -8.47
C THR A 4 19.88 -12.89 -9.90
N THR A 5 20.58 -13.85 -10.52
CA THR A 5 21.02 -13.71 -11.91
C THR A 5 19.83 -13.73 -12.87
N VAL A 6 18.77 -14.49 -12.58
CA VAL A 6 17.52 -14.47 -13.36
C VAL A 6 16.90 -13.08 -13.35
N LYS A 7 16.71 -12.46 -12.17
CA LYS A 7 16.20 -11.09 -12.05
C LYS A 7 17.09 -10.08 -12.78
N LYS A 8 18.41 -10.16 -12.62
CA LYS A 8 19.36 -9.29 -13.33
C LYS A 8 19.24 -9.43 -14.86
N THR A 9 19.17 -10.65 -15.36
CA THR A 9 19.06 -10.93 -16.81
C THR A 9 17.75 -10.39 -17.37
N TYR A 10 16.66 -10.51 -16.61
CA TYR A 10 15.39 -9.90 -16.96
C TYR A 10 15.48 -8.36 -17.05
N TYR A 11 16.11 -7.70 -16.08
CA TYR A 11 16.29 -6.24 -16.14
C TYR A 11 17.13 -5.83 -17.36
N GLU A 12 18.16 -6.60 -17.71
CA GLU A 12 18.95 -6.38 -18.93
C GLU A 12 18.13 -6.59 -20.21
N ILE A 13 17.20 -7.56 -20.23
CA ILE A 13 16.25 -7.75 -21.35
C ILE A 13 15.36 -6.52 -21.49
N ALA A 14 14.73 -6.07 -20.40
CA ALA A 14 13.84 -4.91 -20.41
C ALA A 14 14.57 -3.63 -20.89
N ALA A 15 15.78 -3.38 -20.37
CA ALA A 15 16.62 -2.25 -20.79
C ALA A 15 17.01 -2.34 -22.27
N ASN A 16 17.45 -3.51 -22.74
CA ASN A 16 17.78 -3.71 -24.16
C ASN A 16 16.57 -3.47 -25.07
N LEU A 17 15.38 -3.93 -24.68
CA LEU A 17 14.15 -3.70 -25.44
C LEU A 17 13.78 -2.21 -25.48
N HIS A 18 13.91 -1.50 -24.35
CA HIS A 18 13.69 -0.05 -24.28
C HIS A 18 14.67 0.72 -25.17
N GLU A 19 15.95 0.36 -25.14
CA GLU A 19 17.00 0.94 -26.00
C GLU A 19 16.96 0.45 -27.45
N ARG A 20 15.94 -0.34 -27.83
CA ARG A 20 15.74 -0.91 -29.19
C ARG A 20 16.86 -1.88 -29.63
N ARG A 21 17.62 -2.45 -28.69
CA ARG A 21 18.64 -3.49 -28.90
C ARG A 21 18.00 -4.88 -28.90
N ILE A 22 17.20 -5.15 -29.92
CA ILE A 22 16.36 -6.37 -30.00
C ILE A 22 17.18 -7.66 -30.04
N LEU A 23 18.30 -7.69 -30.78
CA LEU A 23 19.15 -8.88 -30.86
C LEU A 23 19.70 -9.27 -29.48
N ASP A 24 20.22 -8.28 -28.73
CA ASP A 24 20.75 -8.50 -27.38
C ASP A 24 19.67 -9.01 -26.42
N ALA A 25 18.42 -8.54 -26.58
CA ALA A 25 17.28 -9.02 -25.81
C ALA A 25 16.92 -10.47 -26.16
N ILE A 26 16.85 -10.82 -27.45
CA ILE A 26 16.55 -12.18 -27.93
C ILE A 26 17.57 -13.19 -27.37
N GLU A 27 18.87 -12.87 -27.42
CA GLU A 27 19.91 -13.76 -26.91
C GLU A 27 19.78 -14.00 -25.40
N LYS A 28 19.44 -12.96 -24.63
CA LYS A 28 19.19 -13.10 -23.18
C LYS A 28 17.91 -13.87 -22.87
N ILE A 29 16.84 -13.71 -23.65
CA ILE A 29 15.62 -14.52 -23.53
C ILE A 29 15.95 -15.99 -23.79
N ARG A 30 16.78 -16.28 -24.81
CA ARG A 30 17.26 -17.63 -25.13
C ARG A 30 17.97 -18.28 -23.93
N ILE A 31 18.77 -17.51 -23.19
CA ILE A 31 19.39 -17.95 -21.91
C ILE A 31 18.30 -18.30 -20.88
N LEU A 32 17.30 -17.44 -20.67
CA LEU A 32 16.23 -17.72 -19.70
C LEU A 32 15.40 -18.96 -20.07
N ILE A 33 15.12 -19.18 -21.36
CA ILE A 33 14.43 -20.39 -21.84
C ILE A 33 15.22 -21.65 -21.49
N SER A 34 16.55 -21.63 -21.71
CA SER A 34 17.40 -22.78 -21.35
C SER A 34 17.37 -23.08 -19.85
N VAL A 35 17.18 -22.05 -19.02
CA VAL A 35 17.11 -22.18 -17.56
C VAL A 35 15.72 -22.65 -17.11
N SER A 36 14.64 -22.22 -17.75
CA SER A 36 13.28 -22.65 -17.41
C SER A 36 13.01 -24.09 -17.81
N GLY A 37 13.67 -24.60 -18.86
CA GLY A 37 13.39 -25.93 -19.40
C GLY A 37 12.05 -26.02 -20.14
N LYS A 38 11.42 -24.87 -20.43
CA LYS A 38 10.13 -24.78 -21.12
C LYS A 38 10.33 -24.60 -22.62
N GLU A 39 10.42 -25.71 -23.34
CA GLU A 39 10.73 -25.73 -24.78
C GLU A 39 9.72 -24.99 -25.66
N TYR A 40 8.47 -24.85 -25.23
CA TYR A 40 7.44 -24.13 -26.01
C TYR A 40 7.78 -22.65 -26.25
N PHE A 41 8.57 -22.02 -25.37
CA PHE A 41 9.04 -20.65 -25.57
C PHE A 41 10.09 -20.55 -26.68
N SER A 42 10.82 -21.63 -26.97
CA SER A 42 11.82 -21.65 -28.05
C SER A 42 11.17 -21.40 -29.40
N ASP A 43 10.04 -22.07 -29.67
CA ASP A 43 9.29 -21.90 -30.93
C ASP A 43 8.73 -20.48 -31.07
N GLN A 44 8.22 -19.91 -29.97
CA GLN A 44 7.72 -18.54 -29.95
C GLN A 44 8.85 -17.53 -30.18
N LEU A 45 10.01 -17.70 -29.54
CA LEU A 45 11.16 -16.82 -29.70
C LEU A 45 11.72 -16.88 -31.13
N GLU A 46 11.70 -18.05 -31.76
CA GLU A 46 12.13 -18.21 -33.16
C GLU A 46 11.20 -17.44 -34.11
N GLN A 47 9.88 -17.49 -33.88
CA GLN A 47 8.92 -16.67 -34.63
C GLN A 47 9.20 -15.16 -34.48
N GLN A 48 9.49 -14.70 -33.26
CA GLN A 48 9.86 -13.29 -33.02
C GLN A 48 11.20 -12.93 -33.68
N SER A 49 12.16 -13.85 -33.71
CA SER A 49 13.47 -13.68 -34.37
C SER A 49 13.29 -13.52 -35.89
N VAL A 50 12.48 -14.36 -36.52
CA VAL A 50 12.13 -14.26 -37.94
C VAL A 50 11.40 -12.94 -38.23
N MET A 51 10.48 -12.51 -37.36
CA MET A 51 9.81 -11.21 -37.49
C MET A 51 10.83 -10.07 -37.45
N TYR A 52 11.79 -10.09 -36.53
CA TYR A 52 12.84 -9.09 -36.45
C TYR A 52 13.72 -9.04 -37.71
N GLU A 53 14.14 -10.20 -38.22
CA GLU A 53 14.89 -10.27 -39.48
C GLU A 53 14.12 -9.65 -40.65
N ASN A 54 12.81 -9.91 -40.72
CA ASN A 54 11.97 -9.34 -41.77
C ASN A 54 11.89 -7.80 -41.64
N ILE A 55 11.75 -7.27 -40.43
CA ILE A 55 11.80 -5.81 -40.18
C ILE A 55 13.13 -5.23 -40.68
N LEU A 56 14.27 -5.89 -40.40
CA LEU A 56 15.58 -5.46 -40.87
C LEU A 56 15.68 -5.50 -42.41
N LYS A 57 15.29 -6.61 -43.04
CA LYS A 57 15.29 -6.77 -44.51
C LYS A 57 14.48 -5.68 -45.19
N HIS A 58 13.29 -5.37 -44.67
CA HIS A 58 12.44 -4.31 -45.21
C HIS A 58 12.93 -2.90 -44.87
N SER A 59 13.73 -2.72 -43.82
CA SER A 59 14.27 -1.41 -43.44
C SER A 59 15.29 -0.86 -44.43
N PHE A 60 16.00 -1.74 -45.14
CA PHE A 60 16.91 -1.37 -46.23
C PHE A 60 16.22 -1.23 -47.60
N SER A 61 14.90 -1.49 -47.68
CA SER A 61 14.14 -1.31 -48.92
C SER A 61 13.76 0.18 -49.12
N ALA A 62 13.73 0.64 -50.37
CA ALA A 62 13.40 2.03 -50.72
C ALA A 62 11.93 2.41 -50.44
N VAL A 63 11.09 1.45 -50.05
CA VAL A 63 9.66 1.65 -49.77
C VAL A 63 9.48 2.00 -48.29
N LYS A 64 8.91 3.17 -48.02
CA LYS A 64 8.48 3.55 -46.66
C LYS A 64 7.16 2.83 -46.35
N ASP A 65 7.23 1.86 -45.46
CA ASP A 65 6.05 1.18 -44.91
C ASP A 65 5.53 1.96 -43.69
N PRO A 66 4.30 2.52 -43.73
CA PRO A 66 3.70 3.27 -42.62
C PRO A 66 3.38 2.40 -41.39
N GLU A 67 3.26 1.07 -41.55
CA GLU A 67 2.93 0.16 -40.44
C GLU A 67 4.17 -0.41 -39.75
N ARG A 68 5.38 -0.12 -40.25
CA ARG A 68 6.65 -0.65 -39.74
C ARG A 68 6.84 -0.40 -38.24
N GLU A 69 6.49 0.80 -37.78
CA GLU A 69 6.62 1.16 -36.37
C GLU A 69 5.64 0.38 -35.48
N LYS A 70 4.41 0.11 -35.96
CA LYS A 70 3.44 -0.72 -35.23
C LYS A 70 3.91 -2.16 -35.11
N VAL A 71 4.46 -2.72 -36.19
CA VAL A 71 5.04 -4.09 -36.18
C VAL A 71 6.24 -4.16 -35.23
N PHE A 72 7.08 -3.12 -35.21
CA PHE A 72 8.21 -3.05 -34.29
C PHE A 72 7.79 -2.97 -32.82
N PHE A 73 6.79 -2.15 -32.47
CA PHE A 73 6.25 -2.12 -31.11
C PHE A 73 5.55 -3.42 -30.73
N PHE A 74 4.87 -4.08 -31.67
CA PHE A 74 4.29 -5.40 -31.46
C PHE A 74 5.36 -6.45 -31.10
N LEU A 75 6.50 -6.43 -31.82
CA LEU A 75 7.64 -7.29 -31.51
C LEU A 75 8.21 -7.02 -30.11
N ILE A 76 8.46 -5.75 -29.76
CA ILE A 76 8.96 -5.37 -28.43
C ILE A 76 8.00 -5.86 -27.35
N LYS A 77 6.71 -5.61 -27.53
CA LYS A 77 5.66 -6.05 -26.60
C LYS A 77 5.69 -7.57 -26.38
N ASN A 78 5.72 -8.35 -27.46
CA ASN A 78 5.74 -9.82 -27.36
C ASN A 78 6.99 -10.34 -26.64
N LEU A 79 8.17 -9.79 -26.96
CA LEU A 79 9.43 -10.19 -26.31
C LEU A 79 9.42 -9.83 -24.82
N LEU A 80 8.85 -8.68 -24.46
CA LEU A 80 8.74 -8.25 -23.07
C LEU A 80 7.77 -9.12 -22.27
N GLU A 81 6.58 -9.41 -22.81
CA GLU A 81 5.59 -10.29 -22.18
C GLU A 81 6.11 -11.72 -22.03
N MET A 82 6.87 -12.21 -23.01
CA MET A 82 7.56 -13.49 -22.93
C MET A 82 8.61 -13.49 -21.80
N ALA A 83 9.39 -12.42 -21.68
CA ALA A 83 10.39 -12.28 -20.63
C ALA A 83 9.74 -12.23 -19.23
N ASP A 84 8.60 -11.55 -19.08
CA ASP A 84 7.83 -11.52 -17.84
C ASP A 84 7.36 -12.92 -17.43
N GLU A 85 6.73 -13.66 -18.36
CA GLU A 85 6.24 -15.01 -18.10
C GLU A 85 7.39 -15.99 -17.78
N LEU A 86 8.51 -15.90 -18.49
CA LEU A 86 9.70 -16.70 -18.24
C LEU A 86 10.30 -16.42 -16.86
N GLN A 87 10.52 -15.15 -16.53
CA GLN A 87 11.07 -14.77 -15.23
C GLN A 87 10.17 -15.28 -14.11
N GLU A 88 8.88 -14.97 -14.18
CA GLU A 88 7.92 -15.34 -13.13
C GLU A 88 7.82 -16.86 -12.96
N SER A 89 7.82 -17.60 -14.07
CA SER A 89 7.85 -19.06 -14.04
C SER A 89 9.11 -19.60 -13.36
N ILE A 90 10.29 -19.09 -13.71
CA ILE A 90 11.56 -19.55 -13.14
C ILE A 90 11.62 -19.25 -11.64
N LEU A 91 11.19 -18.04 -11.24
CA LEU A 91 11.17 -17.65 -9.82
C LEU A 91 10.15 -18.47 -9.03
N THR A 92 8.96 -18.69 -9.58
CA THR A 92 7.94 -19.54 -8.93
C THR A 92 8.45 -20.96 -8.69
N GLU A 93 9.26 -21.52 -9.59
CA GLU A 93 9.81 -22.86 -9.42
C GLU A 93 11.04 -22.90 -8.50
N LYS A 94 11.96 -21.93 -8.61
CA LYS A 94 13.31 -22.02 -8.05
C LYS A 94 13.58 -21.11 -6.86
N ASP A 95 12.78 -20.06 -6.65
CA ASP A 95 13.01 -19.10 -5.57
C ASP A 95 12.57 -19.68 -4.22
N PRO A 96 13.50 -19.83 -3.24
CA PRO A 96 13.16 -20.36 -1.92
C PRO A 96 12.47 -19.34 -1.01
N GLY A 97 12.34 -18.08 -1.44
CA GLY A 97 11.72 -17.00 -0.69
C GLY A 97 10.27 -17.28 -0.29
N ASN A 98 9.83 -16.59 0.76
CA ASN A 98 8.50 -16.75 1.33
C ASN A 98 7.39 -16.40 0.34
N ILE A 99 7.56 -15.35 -0.48
CA ILE A 99 6.57 -14.93 -1.48
C ILE A 99 6.31 -16.06 -2.48
N PHE A 100 7.36 -16.60 -3.10
CA PHE A 100 7.22 -17.68 -4.08
C PHE A 100 6.84 -19.01 -3.43
N SER A 101 7.21 -19.23 -2.17
CA SER A 101 6.71 -20.35 -1.38
C SER A 101 5.19 -20.28 -1.18
N LEU A 102 4.69 -19.11 -0.79
CA LEU A 102 3.25 -18.85 -0.65
C LEU A 102 2.53 -18.96 -1.99
N LYS A 103 3.12 -18.44 -3.07
CA LYS A 103 2.57 -18.58 -4.43
C LYS A 103 2.45 -20.05 -4.84
N ARG A 104 3.52 -20.84 -4.69
CA ARG A 104 3.48 -22.30 -4.95
C ARG A 104 2.44 -23.00 -4.07
N GLN A 105 2.30 -22.59 -2.82
CA GLN A 105 1.29 -23.14 -1.93
C GLN A 105 -0.12 -22.83 -2.44
N LEU A 106 -0.38 -21.63 -2.95
CA LEU A 106 -1.67 -21.28 -3.56
C LEU A 106 -1.92 -22.01 -4.88
N GLU A 107 -0.91 -22.17 -5.74
CA GLU A 107 -1.04 -22.94 -6.98
C GLU A 107 -1.27 -24.43 -6.73
N ARG A 108 -0.67 -24.97 -5.66
CA ARG A 108 -0.88 -26.35 -5.19
C ARG A 108 -2.15 -26.52 -4.37
N SER A 109 -2.64 -25.45 -3.74
CA SER A 109 -3.86 -25.49 -2.93
C SER A 109 -4.97 -26.08 -3.78
N ARG A 110 -5.81 -26.92 -3.17
CA ARG A 110 -6.87 -27.60 -3.92
C ARG A 110 -7.68 -26.50 -4.60
N ARG A 111 -7.98 -26.62 -5.91
CA ARG A 111 -8.83 -25.67 -6.67
C ARG A 111 -10.08 -25.23 -5.88
N ILE A 112 -10.55 -26.10 -4.99
CA ILE A 112 -11.61 -25.87 -4.01
C ILE A 112 -11.33 -24.67 -3.09
N GLU A 113 -10.16 -24.53 -2.47
CA GLU A 113 -9.84 -23.44 -1.53
C GLU A 113 -9.81 -22.06 -2.22
N ARG A 114 -9.23 -22.00 -3.43
CA ARG A 114 -9.30 -20.79 -4.27
C ARG A 114 -10.75 -20.45 -4.58
N ARG A 115 -11.54 -21.45 -5.00
CA ARG A 115 -12.97 -21.27 -5.32
C ARG A 115 -13.77 -20.83 -4.11
N GLU A 116 -13.51 -21.37 -2.92
CA GLU A 116 -14.18 -20.97 -1.66
C GLU A 116 -13.87 -19.53 -1.31
N ALA A 117 -12.62 -19.09 -1.43
CA ALA A 117 -12.24 -17.71 -1.16
C ALA A 117 -12.88 -16.72 -2.16
N LEU A 118 -12.88 -17.06 -3.45
CA LEU A 118 -13.53 -16.22 -4.46
C LEU A 118 -15.06 -16.22 -4.32
N ALA A 119 -15.67 -17.37 -3.98
CA ALA A 119 -17.10 -17.44 -3.69
C ALA A 119 -17.47 -16.64 -2.44
N TYR A 120 -16.59 -16.57 -1.44
CA TYR A 120 -16.76 -15.68 -0.29
C TYR A 120 -16.80 -14.20 -0.73
N LEU A 121 -15.83 -13.76 -1.54
CA LEU A 121 -15.86 -12.40 -2.12
C LEU A 121 -17.13 -12.15 -2.94
N GLU A 122 -17.54 -13.11 -3.78
CA GLU A 122 -18.76 -13.05 -4.58
C GLU A 122 -20.01 -12.88 -3.70
N SER A 123 -20.10 -13.64 -2.60
CA SER A 123 -21.20 -13.52 -1.64
C SER A 123 -21.27 -12.16 -0.95
N LEU A 124 -20.12 -11.57 -0.60
CA LEU A 124 -20.06 -10.22 -0.04
C LEU A 124 -20.43 -9.17 -1.09
N THR A 125 -20.14 -9.45 -2.36
CA THR A 125 -20.33 -8.50 -3.47
C THR A 125 -21.79 -8.46 -3.92
N TYR A 126 -22.43 -9.62 -4.12
CA TYR A 126 -23.74 -9.73 -4.77
C TYR A 126 -24.87 -10.18 -3.85
N ASP A 127 -24.58 -10.64 -2.63
CA ASP A 127 -25.59 -11.05 -1.65
C ASP A 127 -26.58 -12.09 -2.20
N THR A 128 -26.07 -13.03 -2.99
CA THR A 128 -26.86 -14.20 -3.39
C THR A 128 -27.20 -15.01 -2.14
N GLU A 129 -28.44 -15.52 -2.05
CA GLU A 129 -28.90 -16.49 -1.04
C GLU A 129 -27.97 -17.71 -0.84
N LEU A 130 -26.95 -17.88 -1.70
CA LEU A 130 -25.75 -18.70 -1.52
C LEU A 130 -25.01 -18.49 -0.20
N ALA A 131 -25.10 -17.34 0.47
CA ALA A 131 -24.59 -17.18 1.84
C ALA A 131 -25.25 -18.18 2.81
N GLY A 132 -26.55 -18.45 2.62
CA GLY A 132 -27.30 -19.49 3.34
C GLY A 132 -26.94 -20.91 2.89
N ILE A 133 -26.50 -21.11 1.64
CA ILE A 133 -26.05 -22.41 1.13
C ILE A 133 -24.65 -22.74 1.67
N LEU A 134 -23.75 -21.76 1.82
CA LEU A 134 -22.46 -21.94 2.49
C LEU A 134 -22.63 -22.22 4.00
N GLN A 135 -23.65 -21.65 4.65
CA GLN A 135 -24.09 -22.08 5.98
C GLN A 135 -24.74 -23.48 5.98
N GLY A 136 -25.38 -23.86 4.86
CA GLY A 136 -26.04 -25.15 4.65
C GLY A 136 -25.10 -26.31 4.34
N ILE A 137 -23.85 -26.05 3.94
CA ILE A 137 -22.81 -27.07 3.98
C ILE A 137 -22.32 -27.18 5.42
N LYS A 138 -23.08 -27.92 6.24
CA LYS A 138 -22.53 -28.58 7.43
C LYS A 138 -21.47 -29.58 6.96
N ILE A 139 -20.27 -29.08 6.66
CA ILE A 139 -19.04 -29.88 6.68
C ILE A 139 -18.91 -30.32 8.14
N GLY A 140 -18.77 -31.63 8.36
CA GLY A 140 -18.95 -32.30 9.66
C GLY A 140 -18.42 -31.55 10.88
N GLU A 141 -19.03 -31.87 12.03
CA GLU A 141 -19.01 -31.23 13.36
C GLU A 141 -17.63 -30.88 13.97
N ASP A 142 -16.52 -30.99 13.24
CA ASP A 142 -15.13 -30.78 13.67
C ASP A 142 -14.32 -29.76 12.84
N LYS A 143 -14.90 -29.04 11.89
CA LYS A 143 -14.20 -27.92 11.21
C LYS A 143 -14.75 -26.58 11.65
N THR A 144 -13.92 -25.87 12.43
CA THR A 144 -14.09 -24.46 12.77
C THR A 144 -14.54 -23.66 11.54
N MET A 145 -15.67 -22.96 11.66
CA MET A 145 -16.16 -22.01 10.67
C MET A 145 -15.01 -21.06 10.30
N VAL A 146 -14.65 -20.98 9.01
CA VAL A 146 -13.57 -20.09 8.56
C VAL A 146 -13.95 -18.66 8.97
N SER A 147 -13.11 -18.01 9.77
CA SER A 147 -13.37 -16.64 10.20
C SER A 147 -13.40 -15.70 8.99
N ARG A 148 -14.21 -14.63 9.06
CA ARG A 148 -14.24 -13.57 8.02
C ARG A 148 -12.83 -13.06 7.69
N GLU A 149 -12.01 -12.87 8.71
CA GLU A 149 -10.62 -12.42 8.58
C GLU A 149 -9.77 -13.42 7.77
N ASP A 150 -9.88 -14.72 8.04
CA ASP A 150 -9.11 -15.73 7.31
C ASP A 150 -9.55 -15.86 5.86
N ALA A 151 -10.84 -15.63 5.57
CA ALA A 151 -11.34 -15.59 4.20
C ALA A 151 -10.78 -14.37 3.45
N LEU A 152 -10.79 -13.17 4.07
CA LEU A 152 -10.21 -11.96 3.49
C LEU A 152 -8.69 -12.07 3.26
N VAL A 153 -7.95 -12.71 4.18
CA VAL A 153 -6.52 -13.00 4.00
C VAL A 153 -6.28 -13.87 2.76
N LYS A 154 -7.11 -14.90 2.55
CA LYS A 154 -7.02 -15.75 1.37
C LYS A 154 -7.35 -14.98 0.08
N VAL A 155 -8.41 -14.18 0.08
CA VAL A 155 -8.79 -13.32 -1.06
C VAL A 155 -7.64 -12.37 -1.40
N PHE A 156 -7.08 -11.69 -0.41
CA PHE A 156 -5.92 -10.81 -0.57
C PHE A 156 -4.74 -11.54 -1.24
N ASN A 157 -4.36 -12.71 -0.72
CA ASN A 157 -3.24 -13.47 -1.25
C ASN A 157 -3.50 -13.98 -2.68
N ILE A 158 -4.75 -14.36 -3.00
CA ILE A 158 -5.15 -14.75 -4.35
C ILE A 158 -5.02 -13.57 -5.32
N ILE A 159 -5.55 -12.40 -4.97
CA ILE A 159 -5.48 -11.19 -5.82
C ILE A 159 -4.00 -10.80 -6.03
N TRP A 160 -3.21 -10.78 -4.95
CA TRP A 160 -1.80 -10.41 -5.00
C TRP A 160 -0.93 -11.37 -5.83
N LEU A 161 -1.09 -12.69 -5.64
CA LEU A 161 -0.18 -13.69 -6.21
C LEU A 161 -0.66 -14.29 -7.55
N THR A 162 -1.79 -13.83 -8.07
CA THR A 162 -2.22 -14.18 -9.45
C THR A 162 -1.50 -13.30 -10.46
N ASP A 163 -0.89 -13.91 -11.47
CA ASP A 163 -0.09 -13.22 -12.50
C ASP A 163 -0.97 -12.43 -13.46
N LYS A 164 -1.93 -13.12 -14.10
CA LYS A 164 -2.96 -12.56 -14.98
C LYS A 164 -4.33 -13.03 -14.52
N TYR A 165 -5.30 -12.13 -14.44
CA TYR A 165 -6.66 -12.48 -14.03
C TYR A 165 -7.45 -13.11 -15.18
N SER A 166 -8.26 -14.13 -14.86
CA SER A 166 -9.24 -14.66 -15.82
C SER A 166 -10.40 -13.69 -16.03
N GLU A 167 -11.18 -13.90 -17.09
CA GLU A 167 -12.40 -13.11 -17.34
C GLU A 167 -13.35 -13.13 -16.13
N SER A 168 -13.56 -14.31 -15.51
CA SER A 168 -14.39 -14.43 -14.30
C SER A 168 -13.84 -13.65 -13.10
N GLU A 169 -12.52 -13.58 -12.95
CA GLU A 169 -11.89 -12.81 -11.87
C GLU A 169 -12.00 -11.31 -12.13
N MET A 170 -11.89 -10.90 -13.40
CA MET A 170 -12.13 -9.53 -13.83
C MET A 170 -13.58 -9.10 -13.56
N GLU A 171 -14.56 -9.94 -13.91
CA GLU A 171 -15.97 -9.69 -13.63
C GLU A 171 -16.24 -9.53 -12.13
N LEU A 172 -15.70 -10.44 -11.31
CA LEU A 172 -15.85 -10.38 -9.85
C LEU A 172 -15.22 -9.12 -9.24
N LEU A 173 -14.02 -8.74 -9.68
CA LEU A 173 -13.31 -7.56 -9.14
C LEU A 173 -13.94 -6.24 -9.59
N ASN A 174 -14.48 -6.18 -10.82
CA ASN A 174 -15.30 -5.04 -11.26
C ASN A 174 -16.61 -4.97 -10.46
N GLY A 175 -17.27 -6.11 -10.24
CA GLY A 175 -18.44 -6.19 -9.36
C GLY A 175 -18.17 -5.72 -7.95
N ALA A 176 -17.01 -6.10 -7.38
CA ALA A 176 -16.58 -5.63 -6.06
C ALA A 176 -16.35 -4.11 -6.03
N CYS A 177 -15.89 -3.50 -7.13
CA CYS A 177 -15.77 -2.06 -7.25
C CYS A 177 -17.15 -1.37 -7.23
N GLU A 178 -18.09 -1.88 -8.01
CA GLU A 178 -19.44 -1.30 -8.20
C GLU A 178 -20.40 -1.59 -7.05
N SER A 179 -20.15 -2.61 -6.24
CA SER A 179 -21.06 -3.03 -5.17
C SER A 179 -21.16 -2.00 -4.05
N GLU A 180 -22.35 -1.49 -3.78
CA GLU A 180 -22.64 -0.65 -2.60
C GLU A 180 -22.67 -1.45 -1.29
N LYS A 181 -22.71 -2.78 -1.37
CA LYS A 181 -22.81 -3.68 -0.21
C LYS A 181 -21.46 -4.02 0.40
N LEU A 182 -20.42 -4.07 -0.44
CA LEU A 182 -19.07 -4.35 0.01
C LEU A 182 -18.52 -3.12 0.75
N PRO A 183 -18.12 -3.24 2.04
CA PRO A 183 -17.65 -2.08 2.78
C PRO A 183 -16.37 -1.47 2.19
N TRP A 184 -16.23 -0.15 2.34
CA TRP A 184 -15.06 0.62 1.88
C TRP A 184 -13.73 0.03 2.37
N HIS A 185 -13.69 -0.55 3.58
CA HIS A 185 -12.48 -1.13 4.16
C HIS A 185 -12.06 -2.43 3.47
N ASP A 186 -13.02 -3.25 3.03
CA ASP A 186 -12.75 -4.47 2.24
C ASP A 186 -12.29 -4.09 0.83
N LYS A 187 -12.95 -3.11 0.20
CA LYS A 187 -12.53 -2.57 -1.11
C LYS A 187 -11.13 -1.99 -1.06
N SER A 188 -10.80 -1.24 0.00
CA SER A 188 -9.46 -0.70 0.22
C SER A 188 -8.40 -1.79 0.34
N LEU A 189 -8.73 -2.92 0.99
CA LEU A 189 -7.84 -4.08 1.08
C LEU A 189 -7.65 -4.75 -0.29
N ILE A 190 -8.72 -4.88 -1.09
CA ILE A 190 -8.66 -5.37 -2.48
C ILE A 190 -7.76 -4.49 -3.34
N VAL A 191 -7.91 -3.17 -3.28
CA VAL A 191 -7.07 -2.21 -4.00
C VAL A 191 -5.59 -2.31 -3.60
N SER A 192 -5.32 -2.55 -2.32
CA SER A 192 -3.96 -2.76 -1.82
C SER A 192 -3.38 -4.07 -2.37
N ALA A 193 -4.17 -5.15 -2.42
CA ALA A 193 -3.78 -6.42 -3.04
C ALA A 193 -3.53 -6.27 -4.55
N LEU A 194 -4.37 -5.51 -5.26
CA LEU A 194 -4.19 -5.18 -6.67
C LEU A 194 -2.91 -4.41 -6.92
N THR A 195 -2.61 -3.43 -6.06
CA THR A 195 -1.37 -2.65 -6.11
C THR A 195 -0.15 -3.55 -5.97
N LEU A 196 -0.11 -4.42 -4.95
CA LEU A 196 0.99 -5.38 -4.79
C LEU A 196 1.06 -6.37 -5.95
N SER A 197 -0.09 -6.80 -6.49
CA SER A 197 -0.14 -7.71 -7.64
C SER A 197 0.47 -7.06 -8.88
N LEU A 198 0.14 -5.79 -9.12
CA LEU A 198 0.68 -5.00 -10.22
C LEU A 198 2.18 -4.80 -10.05
N LEU A 199 2.62 -4.39 -8.86
CA LEU A 199 4.04 -4.20 -8.57
C LEU A 199 4.87 -5.49 -8.68
N ARG A 200 4.26 -6.66 -8.48
CA ARG A 200 4.93 -7.95 -8.68
C ARG A 200 4.98 -8.35 -10.15
N TYR A 201 3.85 -8.30 -10.85
CA TYR A 201 3.70 -8.79 -12.23
C TYR A 201 2.84 -7.84 -13.06
N PHE A 202 3.41 -7.34 -14.16
CA PHE A 202 2.76 -6.40 -15.07
C PHE A 202 1.58 -7.05 -15.79
N ASP A 203 0.42 -6.39 -15.73
CA ASP A 203 -0.77 -6.79 -16.49
C ASP A 203 -1.70 -5.59 -16.67
N THR A 204 -2.18 -5.35 -17.90
CA THR A 204 -3.03 -4.19 -18.22
C THR A 204 -4.39 -4.27 -17.55
N ASN A 205 -4.87 -5.47 -17.25
CA ASN A 205 -6.12 -5.69 -16.54
C ASN A 205 -6.05 -5.17 -15.09
N LYS A 206 -4.90 -5.30 -14.42
CA LYS A 206 -4.67 -4.74 -13.07
C LYS A 206 -4.73 -3.21 -13.06
N PHE A 207 -4.12 -2.57 -14.06
CA PHE A 207 -4.26 -1.13 -14.28
C PHE A 207 -5.73 -0.76 -14.49
N SER A 208 -6.44 -1.49 -15.35
CA SER A 208 -7.84 -1.22 -15.68
C SER A 208 -8.76 -1.29 -14.44
N LEU A 209 -8.53 -2.29 -13.56
CA LEU A 209 -9.24 -2.38 -12.28
C LEU A 209 -8.92 -1.19 -11.37
N LEU A 210 -7.65 -0.80 -11.23
CA LEU A 210 -7.26 0.37 -10.44
C LEU A 210 -7.87 1.67 -10.99
N PHE A 211 -7.90 1.86 -12.32
CA PHE A 211 -8.62 2.96 -12.95
C PHE A 211 -10.12 2.92 -12.64
N GLY A 212 -10.74 1.73 -12.61
CA GLY A 212 -12.13 1.54 -12.18
C GLY A 212 -12.38 2.06 -10.76
N PHE A 213 -11.54 1.64 -9.80
CA PHE A 213 -11.63 2.11 -8.41
C PHE A 213 -11.38 3.63 -8.27
N VAL A 214 -10.49 4.21 -9.07
CA VAL A 214 -10.32 5.68 -9.11
C VAL A 214 -11.60 6.37 -9.59
N LYS A 215 -12.22 5.87 -10.66
CA LYS A 215 -13.43 6.45 -11.25
C LYS A 215 -14.67 6.28 -10.36
N ALA A 216 -14.73 5.21 -9.56
CA ALA A 216 -15.80 5.00 -8.60
C ALA A 216 -15.84 6.08 -7.51
N HIS A 217 -14.71 6.75 -7.24
CA HIS A 217 -14.60 7.89 -6.33
C HIS A 217 -15.13 7.61 -4.90
N GLU A 218 -15.05 6.36 -4.44
CA GLU A 218 -15.38 6.00 -3.06
C GLU A 218 -14.23 6.39 -2.13
N GLU A 219 -14.52 7.23 -1.13
CA GLU A 219 -13.53 7.75 -0.18
C GLU A 219 -12.70 6.62 0.46
N TYR A 220 -11.43 6.90 0.75
CA TYR A 220 -10.39 5.93 1.17
C TYR A 220 -9.96 4.96 0.07
N VAL A 221 -10.89 4.47 -0.75
CA VAL A 221 -10.65 3.45 -1.79
C VAL A 221 -9.97 4.07 -3.01
N TRP A 222 -10.52 5.17 -3.54
CA TRP A 222 -10.01 5.78 -4.77
C TRP A 222 -8.61 6.39 -4.58
N GLN A 223 -8.30 6.95 -3.40
CA GLN A 223 -6.96 7.47 -3.09
C GLN A 223 -5.92 6.35 -3.07
N ARG A 224 -6.26 5.20 -2.48
CA ARG A 224 -5.40 4.00 -2.51
C ARG A 224 -5.20 3.51 -3.93
N ALA A 225 -6.24 3.55 -4.76
CA ALA A 225 -6.16 3.13 -6.16
C ALA A 225 -5.30 4.08 -6.98
N MET A 226 -5.40 5.39 -6.73
CA MET A 226 -4.54 6.40 -7.36
C MET A 226 -3.07 6.21 -6.99
N ILE A 227 -2.76 5.91 -5.72
CA ILE A 227 -1.41 5.55 -5.29
C ILE A 227 -0.95 4.27 -6.00
N GLY A 228 -1.82 3.26 -6.13
CA GLY A 228 -1.52 2.04 -6.88
C GLY A 228 -1.17 2.29 -8.35
N LEU A 229 -1.95 3.14 -9.03
CA LEU A 229 -1.65 3.57 -10.41
C LEU A 229 -0.32 4.29 -10.49
N PHE A 230 -0.10 5.27 -9.60
CA PHE A 230 1.14 6.02 -9.55
C PHE A 230 2.36 5.10 -9.41
N LEU A 231 2.37 4.21 -8.42
CA LEU A 231 3.48 3.28 -8.20
C LEU A 231 3.65 2.31 -9.38
N GLY A 232 2.55 1.85 -9.98
CA GLY A 232 2.58 1.03 -11.21
C GLY A 232 3.22 1.76 -12.39
N PHE A 233 2.88 3.03 -12.61
CA PHE A 233 3.45 3.85 -13.68
C PHE A 233 4.88 4.31 -13.41
N LEU A 234 5.30 4.41 -12.14
CA LEU A 234 6.72 4.55 -11.80
C LEU A 234 7.50 3.29 -12.15
N LYS A 235 7.01 2.11 -11.71
CA LYS A 235 7.70 0.83 -11.93
C LYS A 235 7.80 0.45 -13.42
N TYR A 236 6.74 0.70 -14.18
CA TYR A 236 6.60 0.26 -15.57
C TYR A 236 6.59 1.42 -16.56
N ASN A 237 7.30 2.51 -16.24
CA ASN A 237 7.37 3.73 -17.04
C ASN A 237 7.67 3.44 -18.53
N ASP A 238 8.70 2.61 -18.75
CA ASP A 238 9.21 2.22 -20.06
C ASP A 238 8.25 1.39 -20.91
N ARG A 239 7.10 1.00 -20.35
CA ARG A 239 6.09 0.20 -21.03
C ARG A 239 4.91 1.03 -21.51
N PHE A 240 4.73 2.25 -21.00
CA PHE A 240 3.53 3.06 -21.24
C PHE A 240 3.17 3.19 -22.73
N TYR A 241 4.17 3.40 -23.59
CA TYR A 241 3.96 3.59 -25.03
C TYR A 241 3.56 2.30 -25.78
N LEU A 242 3.80 1.13 -25.21
CA LEU A 242 3.49 -0.17 -25.81
C LEU A 242 2.00 -0.54 -25.67
N TYR A 243 1.29 0.09 -24.73
CA TYR A 243 -0.08 -0.28 -24.36
C TYR A 243 -1.04 0.91 -24.53
N PRO A 244 -1.68 1.06 -25.71
CA PRO A 244 -2.59 2.17 -25.98
C PRO A 244 -3.75 2.32 -24.97
N VAL A 245 -4.24 1.20 -24.43
CA VAL A 245 -5.30 1.18 -23.40
C VAL A 245 -4.90 1.97 -22.15
N LEU A 246 -3.64 1.88 -21.71
CA LEU A 246 -3.15 2.63 -20.54
C LEU A 246 -3.12 4.13 -20.82
N LYS A 247 -2.74 4.51 -22.05
CA LYS A 247 -2.76 5.90 -22.49
C LYS A 247 -4.17 6.46 -22.54
N GLU A 248 -5.13 5.72 -23.09
CA GLU A 248 -6.54 6.12 -23.16
C GLU A 248 -7.12 6.33 -21.75
N GLN A 249 -6.98 5.33 -20.87
CA GLN A 249 -7.46 5.42 -19.48
C GLN A 249 -6.78 6.54 -18.68
N THR A 250 -5.48 6.81 -18.93
CA THR A 250 -4.78 7.95 -18.33
C THR A 250 -5.39 9.27 -18.79
N LEU A 251 -5.67 9.42 -20.08
CA LEU A 251 -6.27 10.65 -20.61
C LEU A 251 -7.70 10.86 -20.09
N GLU A 252 -8.44 9.79 -19.82
CA GLU A 252 -9.77 9.89 -19.20
C GLU A 252 -9.73 10.51 -17.80
N LEU A 253 -8.64 10.34 -17.04
CA LEU A 253 -8.45 11.00 -15.74
C LEU A 253 -8.38 12.53 -15.83
N LEU A 254 -8.14 13.11 -17.02
CA LEU A 254 -8.21 14.55 -17.21
C LEU A 254 -9.60 15.12 -16.96
N ASN A 255 -10.64 14.28 -17.04
CA ASN A 255 -12.01 14.66 -16.71
C ASN A 255 -12.30 14.58 -15.19
N PHE A 256 -11.36 14.06 -14.40
CA PHE A 256 -11.51 13.94 -12.96
C PHE A 256 -11.29 15.29 -12.28
N HIS A 257 -12.16 15.65 -11.35
CA HIS A 257 -12.13 16.97 -10.71
C HIS A 257 -10.80 17.19 -9.99
N ASN A 258 -10.18 18.36 -10.22
CA ASN A 258 -8.90 18.75 -9.62
C ASN A 258 -7.77 17.72 -9.79
N ILE A 259 -7.74 16.94 -10.89
CA ILE A 259 -6.73 15.90 -11.10
C ILE A 259 -5.29 16.42 -10.95
N GLU A 260 -4.96 17.60 -11.48
CA GLU A 260 -3.61 18.15 -11.38
C GLU A 260 -3.19 18.37 -9.92
N LYS A 261 -4.07 18.96 -9.11
CA LYS A 261 -3.84 19.13 -7.68
C LYS A 261 -3.66 17.78 -6.99
N ASN A 262 -4.51 16.80 -7.32
CA ASN A 262 -4.39 15.43 -6.76
C ASN A 262 -3.02 14.81 -7.06
N ILE A 263 -2.53 14.93 -8.30
CA ILE A 263 -1.19 14.43 -8.67
C ILE A 263 -0.08 15.22 -7.98
N GLU A 264 -0.20 16.55 -7.85
CA GLU A 264 0.72 17.40 -7.08
C GLU A 264 0.80 16.93 -5.62
N ALA A 265 -0.35 16.77 -4.94
CA ALA A 265 -0.38 16.25 -3.57
C ALA A 265 0.25 14.87 -3.47
N LEU A 266 -0.07 13.97 -4.40
CA LEU A 266 0.46 12.62 -4.40
C LEU A 266 1.99 12.64 -4.50
N LEU A 267 2.55 13.43 -5.41
CA LEU A 267 4.00 13.60 -5.59
C LEU A 267 4.67 14.18 -4.34
N VAL A 268 4.11 15.27 -3.79
CA VAL A 268 4.64 15.91 -2.58
C VAL A 268 4.65 14.92 -1.41
N GLN A 269 3.55 14.19 -1.18
CA GLN A 269 3.47 13.23 -0.07
C GLN A 269 4.37 12.01 -0.28
N PHE A 270 4.52 11.54 -1.51
CA PHE A 270 5.48 10.49 -1.83
C PHE A 270 6.91 10.93 -1.53
N THR A 271 7.32 12.12 -1.97
CA THR A 271 8.65 12.69 -1.71
C THR A 271 8.90 12.87 -0.21
N LYS A 272 7.94 13.46 0.53
CA LYS A 272 8.03 13.60 2.00
C LYS A 272 8.21 12.25 2.69
N THR A 273 7.49 11.22 2.26
CA THR A 273 7.59 9.87 2.84
C THR A 273 8.97 9.25 2.60
N ARG A 274 9.64 9.55 1.47
CA ARG A 274 11.02 9.10 1.20
C ARG A 274 12.03 9.75 2.16
N GLU A 275 11.76 10.98 2.62
CA GLU A 275 12.63 11.73 3.54
C GLU A 275 12.41 11.35 5.02
N THR A 276 11.37 10.57 5.34
CA THR A 276 11.01 10.13 6.70
C THR A 276 12.17 9.53 7.50
N GLU A 277 13.09 8.80 6.87
CA GLU A 277 14.24 8.21 7.57
C GLU A 277 15.13 9.27 8.23
N SER A 278 15.30 10.42 7.58
CA SER A 278 16.07 11.54 8.12
C SER A 278 15.39 12.17 9.35
N VAL A 279 14.07 12.31 9.32
CA VAL A 279 13.25 12.87 10.42
C VAL A 279 13.19 11.90 11.60
N SER A 280 12.94 10.62 11.33
CA SER A 280 12.95 9.56 12.36
C SER A 280 14.29 9.49 13.09
N LYS A 281 15.40 9.70 12.37
CA LYS A 281 16.73 9.75 12.95
C LYS A 281 16.90 10.95 13.89
N LYS A 282 16.52 12.16 13.45
CA LYS A 282 16.54 13.37 14.30
C LYS A 282 15.73 13.18 15.58
N TRP A 283 14.53 12.61 15.49
CA TRP A 283 13.70 12.33 16.67
C TRP A 283 14.39 11.40 17.68
N LYS A 284 14.91 10.27 17.20
CA LYS A 284 15.55 9.25 18.04
C LYS A 284 16.86 9.75 18.66
N GLU A 285 17.65 10.52 17.92
CA GLU A 285 18.98 10.96 18.33
C GLU A 285 18.96 12.27 19.13
N GLU A 286 18.02 13.18 18.88
CA GLU A 286 18.01 14.53 19.47
C GLU A 286 16.90 14.74 20.51
N ILE A 287 15.67 14.30 20.21
CA ILE A 287 14.48 14.68 20.99
C ILE A 287 14.20 13.67 22.12
N LEU A 288 14.10 12.38 21.77
CA LEU A 288 13.78 11.31 22.72
C LEU A 288 14.72 11.28 23.93
N PRO A 289 16.05 11.41 23.78
CA PRO A 289 16.97 11.44 24.93
C PRO A 289 16.78 12.66 25.84
N ARG A 290 16.37 13.82 25.29
CA ARG A 290 16.09 15.02 26.09
C ARG A 290 14.82 14.85 26.90
N MET A 291 13.77 14.30 26.30
CA MET A 291 12.52 13.97 26.98
C MET A 291 12.73 13.00 28.15
N MET A 292 13.52 11.93 27.93
CA MET A 292 13.83 10.98 29.01
C MET A 292 14.58 11.61 30.19
N LYS A 293 15.40 12.64 29.95
CA LYS A 293 16.09 13.40 31.02
C LYS A 293 15.15 14.32 31.79
N LEU A 294 14.09 14.79 31.14
CA LEU A 294 13.08 15.67 31.75
C LEU A 294 11.98 14.89 32.47
N ARG A 295 11.75 13.61 32.12
CA ARG A 295 10.78 12.71 32.75
C ARG A 295 10.75 12.79 34.29
N PRO A 296 11.87 12.66 35.04
CA PRO A 296 11.82 12.72 36.50
C PRO A 296 11.38 14.10 37.03
N LYS A 297 11.73 15.20 36.35
CA LYS A 297 11.29 16.55 36.72
C LYS A 297 9.79 16.75 36.44
N ILE A 298 9.30 16.16 35.35
CA ILE A 298 7.88 16.13 35.00
C ILE A 298 7.12 15.35 36.07
N GLU A 299 7.57 14.13 36.43
CA GLU A 299 6.97 13.30 37.47
C GLU A 299 6.98 13.97 38.87
N GLU A 300 8.04 14.70 39.21
CA GLU A 300 8.20 15.44 40.47
C GLU A 300 7.33 16.70 40.54
N LYS A 301 7.23 17.49 39.46
CA LYS A 301 6.42 18.73 39.43
C LYS A 301 4.93 18.47 39.21
N LEU A 302 4.55 17.38 38.53
CA LEU A 302 3.15 16.99 38.33
C LEU A 302 2.56 16.22 39.52
N ASP A 303 3.38 15.89 40.52
CA ASP A 303 2.97 15.22 41.75
C ASP A 303 2.00 14.06 41.48
N LEU A 304 2.38 13.22 40.51
CA LEU A 304 1.52 12.15 39.99
C LEU A 304 1.04 11.23 41.12
N GLU A 305 1.82 11.06 42.20
CA GLU A 305 1.47 10.28 43.38
C GLU A 305 0.35 10.89 44.24
N ASN A 306 0.19 12.22 44.27
CA ASN A 306 -0.87 12.90 45.03
C ASN A 306 -2.17 13.06 44.24
N ILE A 307 -2.10 13.06 42.90
CA ILE A 307 -3.30 12.96 42.04
C ILE A 307 -4.08 11.66 42.31
N PHE A 308 -3.39 10.57 42.70
CA PHE A 308 -4.03 9.31 43.08
C PHE A 308 -4.71 9.31 44.46
N LYS A 309 -4.54 10.36 45.28
CA LYS A 309 -5.08 10.40 46.66
C LYS A 309 -6.28 11.33 46.84
N ASP A 310 -6.40 12.37 46.01
CA ASP A 310 -7.49 13.35 46.14
C ASP A 310 -8.62 13.04 45.16
N GLU A 311 -9.60 12.26 45.62
CA GLU A 311 -10.78 11.87 44.82
C GLU A 311 -11.77 13.03 44.57
N PHE A 312 -11.56 14.22 45.13
CA PHE A 312 -12.43 15.39 44.89
C PHE A 312 -11.63 16.69 45.09
N GLY A 313 -11.10 17.26 44.00
CA GLY A 313 -10.42 18.56 44.02
C GLY A 313 -10.43 19.21 42.64
N GLU A 314 -11.04 20.39 42.57
CA GLU A 314 -11.26 21.24 41.39
C GLU A 314 -10.02 21.44 40.50
N ASP A 315 -10.27 21.51 39.18
CA ASP A 315 -9.49 22.14 38.11
C ASP A 315 -8.10 22.67 38.51
N LYS A 316 -7.16 21.77 38.76
CA LYS A 316 -5.74 22.10 38.68
C LYS A 316 -5.26 21.73 37.29
N ASN A 317 -5.38 22.67 36.36
CA ASN A 317 -4.52 22.70 35.19
C ASN A 317 -3.07 22.71 35.72
N PRO A 318 -2.27 21.66 35.50
CA PRO A 318 -0.91 21.65 36.02
C PRO A 318 -0.12 22.81 35.43
N ASP A 319 0.77 23.45 36.18
CA ASP A 319 1.61 24.56 35.71
C ASP A 319 2.67 24.07 34.69
N TRP A 320 2.20 23.70 33.48
CA TRP A 320 3.02 23.28 32.35
C TRP A 320 4.08 24.34 32.03
N GLU A 321 3.73 25.62 32.10
CA GLU A 321 4.64 26.76 31.89
C GLU A 321 5.93 26.64 32.73
N THR A 322 5.84 26.31 34.02
CA THR A 322 7.04 26.25 34.89
C THR A 322 7.96 25.05 34.62
N VAL A 323 7.46 23.99 33.99
CA VAL A 323 8.29 22.84 33.57
C VAL A 323 9.05 23.20 32.28
N PHE A 324 8.41 23.95 31.39
CA PHE A 324 8.98 24.36 30.10
C PHE A 324 9.87 25.61 30.19
N GLU A 325 9.67 26.48 31.19
CA GLU A 325 10.57 27.60 31.50
C GLU A 325 12.01 27.16 31.79
N ASP A 326 12.19 26.00 32.43
CA ASP A 326 13.51 25.43 32.76
C ASP A 326 14.20 24.75 31.55
N ALA A 327 13.52 24.64 30.40
CA ALA A 327 14.01 23.97 29.19
C ALA A 327 13.46 24.61 27.89
N PRO A 328 13.79 25.89 27.59
CA PRO A 328 13.29 26.58 26.39
C PRO A 328 13.68 25.87 25.08
N ASP A 329 14.92 25.37 24.99
CA ASP A 329 15.39 24.56 23.85
C ASP A 329 14.57 23.27 23.62
N PHE A 330 13.81 22.79 24.61
CA PHE A 330 12.94 21.63 24.49
C PHE A 330 11.54 22.02 23.99
N LEU A 331 11.00 23.16 24.43
CA LEU A 331 9.73 23.69 23.92
C LEU A 331 9.84 24.00 22.42
N ASP A 332 10.92 24.67 22.00
CA ASP A 332 11.19 24.94 20.58
C ASP A 332 11.23 23.64 19.74
N LYS A 333 11.82 22.59 20.31
CA LYS A 333 11.95 21.27 19.68
C LYS A 333 10.63 20.48 19.63
N LEU A 334 9.76 20.65 20.63
CA LEU A 334 8.41 20.10 20.61
C LEU A 334 7.51 20.85 19.63
N GLN A 335 7.67 22.17 19.54
CA GLN A 335 6.96 22.97 18.53
C GLN A 335 7.41 22.58 17.12
N GLU A 336 8.72 22.48 16.86
CA GLU A 336 9.28 21.99 15.59
C GLU A 336 8.72 20.59 15.24
N PHE A 337 8.54 19.74 16.25
CA PHE A 337 7.95 18.41 16.09
C PHE A 337 6.46 18.44 15.74
N THR A 338 5.67 19.24 16.46
CA THR A 338 4.25 19.43 16.14
C THR A 338 4.08 20.05 14.76
N GLU A 339 4.92 21.01 14.38
CA GLU A 339 4.96 21.60 13.04
C GLU A 339 5.28 20.53 11.97
N MET A 340 6.32 19.70 12.18
CA MET A 340 6.63 18.58 11.30
C MET A 340 5.45 17.61 11.16
N GLN A 341 4.78 17.27 12.27
CA GLN A 341 3.60 16.41 12.26
C GLN A 341 2.44 17.05 11.48
N MET A 342 2.17 18.34 11.69
CA MET A 342 1.16 19.11 10.97
C MET A 342 1.48 19.24 9.47
N GLU A 343 2.76 19.28 9.11
CA GLU A 343 3.21 19.25 7.72
C GLU A 343 3.10 17.86 7.07
N GLY A 344 2.65 16.84 7.80
CA GLY A 344 2.48 15.46 7.33
C GLY A 344 3.74 14.61 7.38
N MET A 345 4.80 15.08 8.05
CA MET A 345 6.00 14.27 8.27
C MET A 345 5.70 13.13 9.24
N ASP A 346 6.27 11.97 8.94
CA ASP A 346 6.04 10.79 9.75
C ASP A 346 6.95 10.75 10.97
N VAL A 347 6.37 11.16 12.09
CA VAL A 347 7.01 11.20 13.41
C VAL A 347 6.83 9.92 14.23
N PHE A 348 5.80 9.11 13.92
CA PHE A 348 5.39 7.96 14.71
C PHE A 348 6.15 6.67 14.36
N MET A 349 6.79 6.61 13.19
CA MET A 349 7.55 5.45 12.73
C MET A 349 8.46 4.84 13.81
N SER A 350 9.24 5.67 14.49
CA SER A 350 10.20 5.21 15.50
C SER A 350 9.55 4.72 16.80
N ALA A 351 8.38 5.27 17.16
CA ALA A 351 7.65 4.91 18.38
C ALA A 351 6.91 3.58 18.20
N PHE A 352 6.31 3.36 17.03
CA PHE A 352 5.49 2.19 16.75
C PHE A 352 6.24 1.05 16.07
N SER A 353 7.48 1.25 15.62
CA SER A 353 8.24 0.18 14.94
C SER A 353 8.38 -1.09 15.79
N GLN A 354 8.54 -0.95 17.11
CA GLN A 354 8.65 -2.10 18.02
C GLN A 354 7.32 -2.84 18.23
N LEU A 355 6.20 -2.14 18.01
CA LEU A 355 4.84 -2.65 18.13
C LEU A 355 4.36 -3.38 16.86
N LYS A 356 5.23 -3.53 15.85
CA LYS A 356 4.96 -4.36 14.65
C LYS A 356 5.29 -5.84 14.82
N ASN A 357 5.70 -6.24 16.03
CA ASN A 357 5.94 -7.65 16.37
C ASN A 357 4.68 -8.40 16.83
N PHE A 358 3.53 -7.73 16.94
CA PHE A 358 2.29 -8.37 17.35
C PHE A 358 1.82 -9.43 16.34
N PRO A 359 1.14 -10.52 16.79
CA PRO A 359 0.63 -11.58 15.89
C PRO A 359 -0.23 -11.07 14.74
N PHE A 360 -0.95 -9.96 14.95
CA PHE A 360 -1.71 -9.27 13.91
C PHE A 360 -0.89 -8.99 12.65
N PHE A 361 0.37 -8.59 12.78
CA PHE A 361 1.27 -8.24 11.66
C PHE A 361 1.99 -9.44 11.04
N GLN A 362 1.75 -10.66 11.50
CA GLN A 362 2.26 -11.88 10.83
C GLN A 362 1.55 -12.14 9.49
N LYS A 363 0.32 -11.64 9.35
CA LYS A 363 -0.46 -11.70 8.10
C LYS A 363 -0.12 -10.47 7.24
N ILE A 364 0.34 -10.68 6.00
CA ILE A 364 0.68 -9.56 5.09
C ILE A 364 -0.50 -8.63 4.86
N SER A 365 -1.70 -9.18 4.64
CA SER A 365 -2.92 -8.39 4.42
C SER A 365 -3.14 -7.33 5.51
N ASN A 366 -2.81 -7.64 6.76
CA ASN A 366 -3.06 -6.79 7.92
C ASN A 366 -2.20 -5.52 7.96
N TRP A 367 -1.13 -5.44 7.16
CA TRP A 367 -0.38 -4.20 6.97
C TRP A 367 -1.13 -3.17 6.12
N PHE A 368 -2.15 -3.61 5.38
CA PHE A 368 -2.89 -2.80 4.43
C PHE A 368 -4.37 -2.64 4.81
N VAL A 369 -4.84 -3.29 5.87
CA VAL A 369 -6.20 -3.13 6.36
C VAL A 369 -6.38 -1.69 6.86
N PRO A 370 -7.32 -0.91 6.30
CA PRO A 370 -7.64 0.40 6.85
C PRO A 370 -8.17 0.24 8.28
N PHE A 371 -7.94 1.24 9.12
CA PHE A 371 -8.44 1.20 10.49
C PHE A 371 -9.93 1.53 10.50
N TYR A 372 -10.72 0.68 11.16
CA TYR A 372 -12.14 0.89 11.44
C TYR A 372 -12.50 0.26 12.78
N HIS A 373 -13.35 0.93 13.56
CA HIS A 373 -13.59 0.57 14.96
C HIS A 373 -14.31 -0.77 15.15
N GLU A 374 -15.05 -1.25 14.16
CA GLU A 374 -15.73 -2.57 14.20
C GLU A 374 -14.82 -3.74 13.80
N ASN A 375 -13.53 -3.50 13.56
CA ASN A 375 -12.62 -4.55 13.17
C ASN A 375 -12.50 -5.63 14.27
N GLN A 376 -12.68 -6.90 13.88
CA GLN A 376 -12.70 -8.05 14.80
C GLN A 376 -11.38 -8.24 15.54
N SER A 377 -10.25 -7.88 14.91
CA SER A 377 -8.91 -8.01 15.49
C SER A 377 -8.68 -7.09 16.69
N ILE A 378 -9.43 -5.98 16.82
CA ILE A 378 -9.30 -5.06 17.95
C ILE A 378 -10.36 -5.25 19.03
N GLN A 379 -11.50 -5.89 18.71
CA GLN A 379 -12.60 -6.10 19.67
C GLN A 379 -12.16 -6.73 21.01
N PRO A 380 -11.26 -7.74 21.04
CA PRO A 380 -10.80 -8.33 22.30
C PRO A 380 -10.09 -7.35 23.24
N TYR A 381 -9.61 -6.21 22.72
CA TYR A 381 -8.86 -5.22 23.48
C TYR A 381 -9.72 -4.03 23.93
N LEU A 382 -10.94 -3.88 23.40
CA LEU A 382 -11.78 -2.69 23.65
C LEU A 382 -12.49 -2.70 25.00
N LYS A 383 -12.93 -3.87 25.45
CA LYS A 383 -13.69 -4.03 26.69
C LYS A 383 -12.83 -4.77 27.71
N GLY A 384 -12.48 -4.10 28.80
CA GLY A 384 -11.86 -4.76 29.94
C GLY A 384 -12.77 -5.84 30.54
N SER A 385 -12.20 -6.84 31.18
CA SER A 385 -12.97 -7.87 31.89
C SER A 385 -13.67 -7.24 33.11
N GLY A 386 -15.01 -7.24 33.17
CA GLY A 386 -15.78 -6.70 34.30
C GLY A 386 -16.00 -5.18 34.23
N ASP A 387 -15.71 -4.45 35.31
CA ASP A 387 -15.78 -2.98 35.41
C ASP A 387 -14.57 -2.27 34.77
N GLY A 388 -13.93 -2.89 33.78
CA GLY A 388 -12.76 -2.33 33.10
C GLY A 388 -13.12 -1.15 32.20
N VAL A 389 -12.12 -0.32 31.88
CA VAL A 389 -12.29 0.87 31.05
C VAL A 389 -12.79 0.50 29.65
N ASP A 390 -13.87 1.12 29.18
CA ASP A 390 -14.36 0.95 27.81
C ASP A 390 -13.58 1.85 26.85
N LEU A 391 -12.76 1.25 25.99
CA LEU A 391 -11.95 1.98 25.01
C LEU A 391 -12.73 2.34 23.74
N THR A 392 -13.97 1.86 23.58
CA THR A 392 -14.77 2.03 22.36
C THR A 392 -14.90 3.51 21.93
N PRO A 393 -15.22 4.47 22.81
CA PRO A 393 -15.37 5.87 22.41
C PRO A 393 -14.07 6.48 21.86
N MET A 394 -12.92 6.14 22.44
CA MET A 394 -11.63 6.62 21.95
C MET A 394 -11.29 5.99 20.61
N VAL A 395 -11.57 4.70 20.41
CA VAL A 395 -11.32 4.01 19.14
C VAL A 395 -12.18 4.60 18.01
N GLN A 396 -13.43 4.99 18.30
CA GLN A 396 -14.27 5.71 17.35
C GLN A 396 -13.72 7.10 16.99
N LYS A 397 -13.16 7.84 17.97
CA LYS A 397 -12.46 9.09 17.69
C LYS A 397 -11.20 8.85 16.85
N LEU A 398 -10.41 7.86 17.20
CA LEU A 398 -9.17 7.50 16.51
C LEU A 398 -9.41 7.17 15.04
N GLU A 399 -10.53 6.53 14.70
CA GLU A 399 -10.91 6.26 13.30
C GLU A 399 -10.97 7.54 12.46
N GLN A 400 -11.49 8.64 13.00
CA GLN A 400 -11.70 9.90 12.29
C GLN A 400 -10.43 10.73 12.07
N THR A 401 -9.33 10.38 12.74
CA THR A 401 -8.07 11.13 12.70
C THR A 401 -7.18 10.71 11.53
N HIS A 402 -6.33 11.62 11.02
CA HIS A 402 -5.43 11.27 9.91
C HIS A 402 -3.93 11.42 10.24
N PHE A 403 -3.58 12.01 11.38
CA PHE A 403 -2.19 12.15 11.83
C PHE A 403 -1.44 10.83 12.09
N MET A 404 -2.16 9.71 12.25
CA MET A 404 -1.59 8.37 12.47
C MET A 404 -1.97 7.41 11.34
N CYS A 405 -1.01 6.62 10.87
CA CYS A 405 -1.26 5.58 9.86
C CYS A 405 -2.13 4.44 10.40
N ASN A 406 -2.82 3.72 9.51
CA ASN A 406 -3.76 2.66 9.91
C ASN A 406 -3.07 1.57 10.70
N SER A 407 -1.87 1.14 10.27
CA SER A 407 -1.13 0.11 10.99
C SER A 407 -0.72 0.54 12.40
N ASP A 408 -0.39 1.82 12.61
CA ASP A 408 -0.03 2.35 13.93
C ASP A 408 -1.26 2.43 14.85
N LYS A 409 -2.44 2.77 14.31
CA LYS A 409 -3.71 2.72 15.05
C LYS A 409 -4.02 1.31 15.56
N TYR A 410 -3.81 0.27 14.75
CA TYR A 410 -3.93 -1.13 15.19
C TYR A 410 -2.94 -1.47 16.31
N SER A 411 -1.66 -1.11 16.13
CA SER A 411 -0.63 -1.29 17.16
C SER A 411 -1.00 -0.59 18.48
N PHE A 412 -1.56 0.62 18.40
CA PHE A 412 -2.00 1.40 19.54
C PHE A 412 -3.13 0.71 20.31
N CYS A 413 -4.20 0.29 19.62
CA CYS A 413 -5.33 -0.42 20.24
C CYS A 413 -4.90 -1.74 20.89
N ILE A 414 -4.05 -2.53 20.21
CA ILE A 414 -3.54 -3.79 20.75
C ILE A 414 -2.70 -3.53 22.01
N ASN A 415 -1.82 -2.52 21.97
CA ASN A 415 -0.96 -2.17 23.10
C ASN A 415 -1.77 -1.67 24.31
N LEU A 416 -2.80 -0.84 24.08
CA LEU A 416 -3.71 -0.38 25.13
C LEU A 416 -4.44 -1.53 25.84
N GLY A 417 -4.85 -2.55 25.08
CA GLY A 417 -5.45 -3.74 25.66
C GLY A 417 -4.51 -4.54 26.58
N MET A 418 -3.19 -4.40 26.40
CA MET A 418 -2.16 -5.10 27.19
C MET A 418 -1.69 -4.32 28.42
N ILE A 419 -1.98 -3.03 28.52
CA ILE A 419 -1.58 -2.17 29.65
C ILE A 419 -2.42 -2.51 30.90
N PRO A 420 -1.87 -2.49 32.12
CA PRO A 420 -2.65 -2.68 33.35
C PRO A 420 -3.74 -1.60 33.55
N GLU A 421 -4.93 -1.98 34.03
CA GLU A 421 -6.10 -1.08 34.20
C GLU A 421 -5.78 0.22 34.95
N GLN A 422 -4.90 0.17 35.98
CA GLN A 422 -4.50 1.34 36.76
C GLN A 422 -3.85 2.46 35.92
N GLN A 423 -3.19 2.11 34.81
CA GLN A 423 -2.52 3.05 33.91
C GLN A 423 -3.39 3.42 32.70
N LYS A 424 -4.42 2.62 32.38
CA LYS A 424 -5.28 2.84 31.21
C LYS A 424 -6.02 4.16 31.29
N ASN A 425 -6.66 4.49 32.42
CA ASN A 425 -7.46 5.71 32.57
C ASN A 425 -6.65 6.99 32.30
N MET A 426 -5.44 7.08 32.85
CA MET A 426 -4.56 8.23 32.65
C MET A 426 -4.14 8.36 31.18
N MET A 427 -3.67 7.27 30.57
CA MET A 427 -3.27 7.27 29.17
C MET A 427 -4.44 7.57 28.23
N MET A 428 -5.64 7.08 28.54
CA MET A 428 -6.86 7.34 27.80
C MET A 428 -7.24 8.81 27.81
N ASN A 429 -7.23 9.43 28.98
CA ASN A 429 -7.56 10.85 29.12
C ASN A 429 -6.55 11.73 28.39
N MET A 430 -5.25 11.44 28.52
CA MET A 430 -4.19 12.16 27.82
C MET A 430 -4.30 12.00 26.29
N ALA A 431 -4.45 10.77 25.80
CA ALA A 431 -4.58 10.49 24.38
C ALA A 431 -5.86 11.10 23.79
N SER A 432 -6.97 11.06 24.54
CA SER A 432 -8.24 11.66 24.10
C SER A 432 -8.14 13.18 24.00
N ALA A 433 -7.48 13.84 24.96
CA ALA A 433 -7.27 15.29 24.93
C ALA A 433 -6.39 15.72 23.74
N GLU A 434 -5.33 14.96 23.43
CA GLU A 434 -4.47 15.20 22.26
C GLU A 434 -5.22 14.94 20.95
N MET A 435 -6.05 13.89 20.88
CA MET A 435 -6.90 13.63 19.73
C MET A 435 -7.92 14.75 19.50
N ASP A 436 -8.52 15.27 20.57
CA ASP A 436 -9.49 16.37 20.47
C ASP A 436 -8.83 17.64 19.93
N SER A 437 -7.66 18.02 20.45
CA SER A 437 -6.93 19.20 19.96
C SER A 437 -6.49 19.07 18.50
N VAL A 438 -5.93 17.93 18.09
CA VAL A 438 -5.55 17.69 16.69
C VAL A 438 -6.77 17.66 15.78
N SER A 439 -7.87 17.03 16.23
CA SER A 439 -9.10 16.96 15.43
C SER A 439 -9.75 18.32 15.21
N GLU A 440 -9.64 19.26 16.16
CA GLU A 440 -10.14 20.62 16.00
C GLU A 440 -9.35 21.38 14.94
N VAL A 441 -8.03 21.18 14.90
CA VAL A 441 -7.16 21.77 13.87
C VAL A 441 -7.43 21.14 12.51
N GLU A 442 -7.50 19.80 12.42
CA GLU A 442 -7.84 19.09 11.18
C GLU A 442 -9.20 19.56 10.62
N LYS A 443 -10.23 19.65 11.48
CA LYS A 443 -11.56 20.15 11.07
C LYS A 443 -11.51 21.60 10.61
N GLY A 444 -10.73 22.45 11.29
CA GLY A 444 -10.50 23.84 10.86
C GLY A 444 -9.93 23.92 9.45
N ASP A 445 -8.88 23.14 9.18
CA ASP A 445 -8.21 23.10 7.88
C ASP A 445 -9.07 22.46 6.79
N GLU A 446 -9.86 21.43 7.11
CA GLU A 446 -10.81 20.80 6.18
C GLU A 446 -11.95 21.75 5.77
N LEU A 447 -12.48 22.51 6.73
CA LEU A 447 -13.50 23.54 6.47
C LEU A 447 -12.98 24.67 5.57
N ILE A 448 -11.68 24.97 5.66
CA ILE A 448 -11.02 25.99 4.85
C ILE A 448 -10.60 25.42 3.48
N ASN A 449 -10.26 24.13 3.42
CA ASN A 449 -9.69 23.49 2.24
C ASN A 449 -10.02 21.98 2.19
N GLU A 450 -11.03 21.62 1.40
CA GLU A 450 -11.40 20.21 1.11
C GLU A 450 -10.21 19.35 0.63
N PHE A 451 -9.21 20.00 0.02
CA PHE A 451 -8.00 19.34 -0.46
C PHE A 451 -7.04 18.90 0.66
N SER A 452 -7.16 19.46 1.87
CA SER A 452 -6.38 19.04 3.04
C SER A 452 -6.69 17.60 3.42
N LYS A 453 -7.98 17.20 3.40
CA LYS A 453 -8.40 15.81 3.67
C LYS A 453 -7.76 14.81 2.70
N ILE A 454 -7.77 15.13 1.40
CA ILE A 454 -7.16 14.27 0.37
C ILE A 454 -5.66 14.09 0.62
N LYS A 455 -4.94 15.17 0.96
CA LYS A 455 -3.52 15.10 1.32
C LYS A 455 -3.29 14.17 2.51
N SER A 456 -4.13 14.28 3.55
CA SER A 456 -4.02 13.44 4.73
C SER A 456 -4.27 11.97 4.42
N LEU A 457 -5.23 11.65 3.55
CA LEU A 457 -5.49 10.28 3.09
C LEU A 457 -4.32 9.68 2.28
N TYR A 458 -3.70 10.46 1.38
CA TYR A 458 -2.49 10.02 0.69
C TYR A 458 -1.34 9.80 1.67
N THR A 459 -1.14 10.72 2.60
CA THR A 459 -0.10 10.65 3.64
C THR A 459 -0.26 9.37 4.45
N GLN A 460 -1.47 9.11 4.96
CA GLN A 460 -1.77 7.95 5.79
C GLN A 460 -1.46 6.63 5.06
N TYR A 461 -1.86 6.50 3.79
CA TYR A 461 -1.60 5.27 3.03
C TYR A 461 -0.13 5.13 2.61
N PHE A 462 0.55 6.21 2.20
CA PHE A 462 2.00 6.16 1.96
C PHE A 462 2.77 5.76 3.21
N GLN A 463 2.35 6.29 4.37
CA GLN A 463 2.88 5.90 5.66
C GLN A 463 2.67 4.40 5.93
N ASP A 464 1.47 3.83 5.70
CA ASP A 464 1.23 2.39 5.82
C ASP A 464 2.16 1.56 4.90
N LEU A 465 2.27 1.96 3.63
CA LEU A 465 3.21 1.35 2.68
C LEU A 465 4.65 1.42 3.20
N TYR A 466 5.06 2.57 3.73
CA TYR A 466 6.39 2.77 4.29
C TYR A 466 6.67 1.84 5.46
N ARG A 467 5.71 1.64 6.40
CA ARG A 467 5.85 0.65 7.49
C ARG A 467 6.09 -0.73 6.89
N PHE A 468 5.30 -1.13 5.90
CA PHE A 468 5.43 -2.43 5.26
C PHE A 468 6.82 -2.63 4.64
N TYR A 469 7.26 -1.71 3.78
CA TYR A 469 8.54 -1.83 3.08
C TYR A 469 9.76 -1.73 4.00
N LYS A 470 9.66 -1.05 5.15
CA LYS A 470 10.79 -0.90 6.08
C LYS A 470 10.82 -1.91 7.22
N LEU A 471 9.67 -2.39 7.68
CA LEU A 471 9.57 -3.18 8.93
C LEU A 471 9.15 -4.63 8.71
N HIS A 472 8.43 -4.95 7.63
CA HIS A 472 7.93 -6.31 7.44
C HIS A 472 9.10 -7.33 7.43
N PRO A 473 8.93 -8.54 8.02
CA PRO A 473 9.99 -9.55 8.03
C PRO A 473 10.46 -9.96 6.64
N TRP A 474 9.57 -9.96 5.64
CA TRP A 474 9.90 -10.30 4.26
C TRP A 474 10.29 -9.09 3.39
N ARG A 475 10.58 -7.91 3.98
CA ARG A 475 10.88 -6.68 3.23
C ARG A 475 11.95 -6.85 2.14
N ASN A 476 12.95 -7.69 2.37
CA ASN A 476 14.05 -7.93 1.41
C ASN A 476 13.62 -8.75 0.19
N GLU A 477 12.41 -9.34 0.19
CA GLU A 477 11.84 -10.04 -0.95
C GLU A 477 11.05 -9.11 -1.88
N PHE A 478 10.79 -7.88 -1.47
CA PHE A 478 10.09 -6.86 -2.26
C PHE A 478 11.08 -5.83 -2.83
N ASP A 479 10.79 -5.33 -4.03
CA ASP A 479 11.46 -4.14 -4.53
C ASP A 479 10.90 -2.92 -3.78
N ASP A 480 11.74 -2.20 -3.03
CA ASP A 480 11.32 -1.04 -2.25
C ASP A 480 10.88 0.11 -3.15
N VAL A 481 9.57 0.42 -3.12
CA VAL A 481 8.96 1.42 -3.98
C VAL A 481 9.46 2.83 -3.70
N PHE A 482 9.95 3.10 -2.49
CA PHE A 482 10.45 4.42 -2.10
C PHE A 482 11.88 4.69 -2.61
N LEU A 483 12.52 3.70 -3.22
CA LEU A 483 13.78 3.89 -3.95
C LEU A 483 13.56 4.36 -5.40
N MET A 484 12.33 4.30 -5.92
CA MET A 484 12.00 4.80 -7.26
C MET A 484 12.01 6.33 -7.29
N GLU A 485 12.51 6.91 -8.37
CA GLU A 485 12.51 8.36 -8.58
C GLU A 485 11.29 8.77 -9.42
N PRO A 486 10.46 9.70 -8.93
CA PRO A 486 9.33 10.22 -9.69
C PRO A 486 9.83 11.32 -10.63
N ASP A 487 10.40 10.94 -11.77
CA ASP A 487 10.75 11.93 -12.81
C ASP A 487 9.48 12.43 -13.50
N VAL A 488 9.04 13.64 -13.15
CA VAL A 488 7.84 14.28 -13.71
C VAL A 488 7.96 14.53 -15.22
N PHE A 489 9.18 14.75 -15.73
CA PHE A 489 9.41 15.07 -17.14
C PHE A 489 9.52 13.82 -18.01
N GLU A 490 10.12 12.74 -17.49
CA GLU A 490 10.29 11.50 -18.23
C GLU A 490 9.11 10.52 -18.07
N ASN A 491 8.27 10.69 -17.05
CA ASN A 491 7.13 9.80 -16.83
C ASN A 491 5.89 10.23 -17.64
N PRO A 492 5.43 9.46 -18.65
CA PRO A 492 4.30 9.85 -19.49
C PRO A 492 2.96 9.89 -18.76
N PHE A 493 2.80 9.19 -17.64
CA PHE A 493 1.59 9.28 -16.82
C PHE A 493 1.55 10.64 -16.11
N LEU A 494 2.64 11.03 -15.44
CA LEU A 494 2.75 12.33 -14.77
C LEU A 494 2.70 13.50 -15.76
N GLY A 495 3.52 13.45 -16.81
CA GLY A 495 3.59 14.51 -17.81
C GLY A 495 2.30 14.70 -18.63
N LYS A 496 1.39 13.71 -18.63
CA LYS A 496 0.05 13.87 -19.23
C LYS A 496 -0.96 14.51 -18.29
N LEU A 497 -0.81 14.29 -16.99
CA LEU A 497 -1.75 14.77 -15.98
C LEU A 497 -1.35 16.12 -15.37
N LEU A 498 -0.09 16.54 -15.53
CA LEU A 498 0.42 17.83 -15.08
C LEU A 498 0.63 18.74 -16.29
N ALA A 499 -0.35 19.60 -16.59
CA ALA A 499 -0.24 20.55 -17.71
C ALA A 499 0.19 21.96 -17.27
N ASP A 500 -0.09 22.37 -16.02
CA ASP A 500 0.25 23.72 -15.52
C ASP A 500 1.72 23.85 -15.08
N PRO A 501 2.52 24.73 -15.72
CA PRO A 501 3.88 25.03 -15.31
C PRO A 501 4.01 25.57 -13.87
N LYS A 502 2.95 26.13 -13.27
CA LYS A 502 2.98 26.57 -11.87
C LYS A 502 2.97 25.37 -10.92
N THR A 503 2.14 24.37 -11.19
CA THR A 503 2.08 23.12 -10.44
C THR A 503 3.44 22.40 -10.48
N ILE A 504 4.07 22.35 -11.66
CA ILE A 504 5.41 21.77 -11.82
C ILE A 504 6.49 22.53 -11.03
N ARG A 505 6.31 23.84 -10.75
CA ARG A 505 7.24 24.61 -9.91
C ARG A 505 7.05 24.40 -8.41
N ASN A 506 5.87 23.93 -8.00
CA ASN A 506 5.56 23.66 -6.59
C ASN A 506 6.03 22.27 -6.14
N ILE A 507 6.23 21.36 -7.10
CA ILE A 507 6.82 20.02 -6.96
C ILE A 507 8.34 20.18 -7.03
#